data_AF-A0A7C2UNX2-F1
#
_entry.id   AF-A0A7C2UNX2-F1
#
_cell.length_a   1.000
_cell.length_b   1.000
_cell.length_c   1.000
_cell.angle_alpha   90.00
_cell.angle_beta   90.00
_cell.angle_gamma   90.00
#
_symmetry.space_group_name_H-M   'P 1'
#
loop_
_entity.id
_entity.type
_entity.pdbx_description
1 polymer ?
#
loop_
_entity_poly.entity_id
_entity_poly.type
_entity_poly.pdbx_seq_one_letter_code
_entity_poly.pdbx_strand_id
1 'polypeptide(L)' 'MGGVCGGCHLRLVETTVEKVKADREVVTCEHCSRFLYLPPA' A
#
# COMPACT_ATOMS: atom_id res chain seq x y z
N MET A 1 -8.06 -3.26 9.80
CA MET A 1 -6.86 -4.10 9.57
C MET A 1 -6.09 -3.47 8.41
N GLY A 2 -5.21 -2.51 8.70
CA GLY A 2 -4.48 -1.75 7.69
C GLY A 2 -3.01 -2.18 7.60
N GLY A 3 -2.37 -1.97 6.45
CA GLY A 3 -0.94 -2.20 6.26
C GLY A 3 -0.55 -3.58 5.74
N VAL A 4 -1.46 -4.30 5.10
CA VAL A 4 -1.17 -5.55 4.38
C VAL A 4 -1.46 -5.35 2.90
N CYS A 5 -0.56 -5.82 2.04
CA CYS A 5 -0.80 -5.82 0.59
C CYS A 5 -1.92 -6.82 0.25
N GLY A 6 -3.00 -6.37 -0.39
CA GLY A 6 -4.07 -7.26 -0.86
C GLY A 6 -3.67 -8.23 -1.98
N GLY A 7 -2.44 -8.13 -2.52
CA GLY A 7 -1.92 -9.03 -3.55
C GLY A 7 -1.04 -10.15 -2.98
N CYS A 8 -0.01 -9.80 -2.21
CA CYS A 8 0.95 -10.79 -1.67
C CYS A 8 0.72 -11.12 -0.19
N HIS A 9 -0.22 -10.46 0.47
CA HIS A 9 -0.56 -10.65 1.89
C HIS A 9 0.58 -10.40 2.89
N LEU A 10 1.68 -9.80 2.42
CA LEU A 10 2.77 -9.35 3.28
C LEU A 10 2.47 -7.99 3.89
N ARG A 11 3.05 -7.75 5.06
CA ARG A 11 2.98 -6.46 5.74
C ARG A 11 3.82 -5.43 4.97
N LEU A 12 3.18 -4.31 4.66
CA LEU A 12 3.81 -3.14 4.09
C LEU A 12 4.60 -2.42 5.18
N VAL A 13 5.71 -1.76 4.83
CA VAL A 13 6.41 -0.87 5.75
C VAL A 13 5.56 0.37 6.02
N GLU A 14 5.71 0.97 7.20
CA GLU A 14 4.89 2.10 7.63
C GLU A 14 4.98 3.28 6.65
N THR A 15 6.15 3.55 6.09
CA THR A 15 6.33 4.62 5.09
C THR A 15 5.51 4.38 3.82
N THR A 16 5.43 3.14 3.33
CA THR A 16 4.57 2.76 2.20
C THR A 16 3.10 2.99 2.52
N VAL A 17 2.67 2.62 3.73
CA VAL A 17 1.29 2.83 4.19
C VAL A 17 0.95 4.32 4.26
N GLU A 18 1.82 5.13 4.83
CA GLU A 18 1.64 6.59 4.94
C GLU A 18 1.59 7.25 3.56
N LYS A 19 2.42 6.80 2.60
CA LYS A 19 2.37 7.27 1.21
C LYS A 19 1.04 6.94 0.53
N VAL A 20 0.52 5.72 0.72
CA VAL A 20 -0.79 5.31 0.17
C VAL A 20 -1.92 6.14 0.77
N LYS A 21 -1.86 6.47 2.06
CA LYS A 21 -2.84 7.35 2.72
C LYS A 21 -2.73 8.81 2.29
N ALA A 22 -1.53 9.28 1.98
CA ALA A 22 -1.32 10.64 1.51
C ALA A 22 -1.93 10.87 0.12
N ASP A 23 -2.08 9.82 -0.69
CA ASP A 23 -2.66 9.85 -2.04
C ASP A 23 -1.99 10.85 -2.99
N ARG A 24 -0.69 11.12 -2.77
CA ARG A 24 0.09 12.12 -3.53
C ARG A 24 0.91 11.53 -4.68
N GLU A 25 1.18 10.23 -4.63
CA GLU A 25 2.04 9.54 -5.59
C GLU A 25 1.51 8.13 -5.85
N VAL A 26 1.86 7.58 -7.02
CA VAL A 26 1.62 6.17 -7.30
C VAL A 26 2.55 5.35 -6.40
N VAL A 27 1.96 4.58 -5.49
CA VAL A 27 2.71 3.71 -4.58
C VAL A 27 2.64 2.27 -5.05
N THR A 28 3.77 1.57 -5.01
CA THR A 28 3.84 0.14 -5.28
C THR A 28 4.24 -0.63 -4.03
N CYS A 29 3.76 -1.86 -3.88
CA CYS A 29 4.21 -2.76 -2.83
C CYS A 29 5.71 -3.07 -2.97
N GLU A 30 6.45 -2.96 -1.87
CA GLU A 30 7.88 -3.25 -1.78
C GLU A 30 8.23 -4.74 -1.96
N HIS A 31 7.23 -5.62 -1.87
CA HIS A 31 7.43 -7.08 -1.99
C HIS A 31 7.07 -7.64 -3.36
N CYS A 32 6.03 -7.13 -4.01
CA CYS A 32 5.48 -7.71 -5.24
C CYS A 32 5.29 -6.69 -6.38
N SER A 33 5.69 -5.44 -6.18
CA SER A 33 5.60 -4.35 -7.16
C SER A 33 4.19 -4.01 -7.64
N ARG A 34 3.13 -4.56 -7.02
CA ARG A 34 1.75 -4.24 -7.36
C ARG A 34 1.39 -2.83 -6.89
N PHE A 35 0.62 -2.10 -7.69
CA PHE A 35 0.07 -0.80 -7.31
C PHE A 35 -0.82 -0.91 -6.06
N LEU A 36 -0.65 0.05 -5.15
CA LEU A 36 -1.42 0.19 -3.93
C LEU A 36 -2.29 1.44 -4.04
N TYR A 37 -3.55 1.32 -3.63
CA TYR A 37 -4.52 2.40 -3.59
C TYR A 37 -5.46 2.19 -2.42
N LEU A 38 -6.03 3.27 -1.88
CA LEU A 38 -7.11 3.16 -0.93
C LEU A 38 -8.43 2.90 -1.68
N PRO A 39 -9.20 1.87 -1.33
CA PRO A 39 -10.54 1.71 -1.87
C PRO A 39 -11.42 2.89 -1.42
N PRO A 40 -12.33 3.38 -2.29
CA PRO A 40 -13.33 4.37 -1.87
C PRO A 40 -14.18 3.79 -0.74
N ALA A 41 -14.60 4.66 0.19
CA ALA A 41 -15.41 4.31 1.36
C ALA A 41 -16.81 3.81 0.98
#